data_AF-A0AAN5DC50-F1
#
_entry.id   AF-A0AAN5DC50-F1
#
_cell.length_a   1.000
_cell.length_b   1.000
_cell.length_c   1.000
_cell.angle_alpha   90.00
_cell.angle_beta   90.00
_cell.angle_gamma   90.00
#
_symmetry.space_group_name_H-M   'P 1'
#
loop_
_entity.id
_entity.type
_entity.pdbx_description
1 polymer ?
#
loop_
_entity_poly.entity_id
_entity_poly.type
_entity_poly.pdbx_seq_one_letter_code
_entity_poly.pdbx_strand_id
1 'polypeptide(L)'
;VVSSSFVSLTASQCATSDNANCANWVRNGFCNNGAYTTAQKQAYCPNTCLNVGCVATTTVIPTTDINANCARFAANPTFPFCLNSYTAAQKQAVCASTCAFEIPPNGDCAVYSVINNAMTRQAPTNRTNPVTAVAITGAGTVRVSRVSVGPTCTLALFTQASTAVIVGTTTAADT
;
A
#
# COMPACT_ATOMS: atom_id res chain seq x y z
N VAL A 1 -44.93 5.99 41.16
CA VAL A 1 -43.89 6.64 40.33
C VAL A 1 -43.21 5.57 39.50
N VAL A 2 -43.54 5.50 38.20
CA VAL A 2 -42.89 4.57 37.28
C VAL A 2 -41.62 5.27 36.81
N SER A 3 -40.46 4.85 37.33
CA SER A 3 -39.16 5.34 36.86
C SER A 3 -38.86 4.72 35.50
N SER A 4 -39.18 5.46 34.44
CA SER A 4 -38.77 5.13 33.09
C SER A 4 -37.27 5.39 32.93
N SER A 5 -36.48 4.33 32.97
CA SER A 5 -35.06 4.36 32.59
C SER A 5 -34.98 4.59 31.07
N PHE A 6 -34.53 5.77 30.67
CA PHE A 6 -34.12 6.02 29.29
C PHE A 6 -32.83 5.24 29.03
N VAL A 7 -32.93 4.09 28.36
CA VAL A 7 -31.76 3.47 27.74
C VAL A 7 -31.42 4.33 26.52
N SER A 8 -30.49 5.26 26.70
CA SER A 8 -29.95 6.07 25.60
C SER A 8 -29.28 5.14 24.59
N LEU A 9 -29.93 4.92 23.45
CA LEU A 9 -29.28 4.39 22.25
C LEU A 9 -28.30 5.47 21.75
N THR A 10 -27.04 5.41 22.21
CA THR A 10 -25.96 6.32 21.79
C THR A 10 -25.46 6.06 20.36
N ALA A 11 -26.08 5.14 19.62
CA ALA A 11 -25.74 4.84 18.23
C ALA A 11 -26.21 5.92 17.22
N SER A 12 -27.07 6.87 17.63
CA SER A 12 -27.65 7.87 16.73
C SER A 12 -26.76 9.08 16.42
N GLN A 13 -25.56 9.18 16.99
CA GLN A 13 -24.66 10.33 16.83
C GLN A 13 -23.39 10.03 16.01
N CYS A 14 -23.25 8.81 15.52
CA CYS A 14 -22.11 8.43 14.70
C CYS A 14 -22.29 8.97 13.29
N ALA A 15 -21.32 9.77 12.83
CA ALA A 15 -21.22 10.06 11.40
C ALA A 15 -20.96 8.77 10.61
N THR A 16 -21.31 8.75 9.33
CA THR A 16 -21.15 7.57 8.47
C THR A 16 -19.70 7.37 8.00
N SER A 17 -18.89 8.43 8.03
CA SER A 17 -17.49 8.42 7.61
C SER A 17 -16.62 9.31 8.50
N ASP A 18 -15.32 9.07 8.48
CA ASP A 18 -14.35 9.92 9.17
C ASP A 18 -14.13 11.24 8.41
N ASN A 19 -13.86 12.30 9.16
CA ASN A 19 -13.38 13.56 8.60
C ASN A 19 -12.02 13.34 7.90
N ALA A 20 -11.76 14.06 6.81
CA ALA A 20 -10.49 14.00 6.08
C ALA A 20 -9.26 14.24 6.98
N ASN A 21 -9.40 15.03 8.04
CA ASN A 21 -8.33 15.33 8.99
C ASN A 21 -8.23 14.34 10.15
N CYS A 22 -9.12 13.35 10.23
CA CYS A 22 -9.21 12.43 11.36
C CYS A 22 -7.87 11.70 11.60
N ALA A 23 -7.19 11.26 10.53
CA ALA A 23 -5.88 10.62 10.63
C ALA A 23 -4.82 11.50 11.31
N ASN A 24 -4.86 12.82 11.09
CA ASN A 24 -3.94 13.77 11.72
C ASN A 24 -4.31 14.00 13.19
N TRP A 25 -5.59 14.22 13.49
CA TRP A 25 -6.08 14.45 14.84
C TRP A 25 -5.87 13.24 15.76
N VAL A 26 -6.09 12.04 15.26
CA VAL A 26 -5.87 10.79 16.00
C VAL A 26 -4.39 10.64 16.35
N ARG A 27 -3.48 10.96 15.42
CA ARG A 27 -2.02 10.99 15.69
C ARG A 27 -1.66 11.96 16.82
N ASN A 28 -2.40 13.06 16.94
CA ASN A 28 -2.25 14.06 18.00
C ASN A 28 -3.08 13.75 19.26
N GLY A 29 -3.63 12.53 19.39
CA GLY A 29 -4.30 12.07 20.60
C GLY A 29 -5.80 12.41 20.70
N PHE A 30 -6.44 12.84 19.62
CA PHE A 30 -7.85 13.25 19.62
C PHE A 30 -8.81 12.27 20.29
N CYS A 31 -8.72 10.96 19.98
CA CYS A 31 -9.63 9.96 20.56
C CYS A 31 -9.50 9.81 22.08
N ASN A 32 -8.33 10.12 22.64
CA ASN A 32 -8.01 9.96 24.06
C ASN A 32 -8.02 11.28 24.84
N ASN A 33 -8.08 12.42 24.15
CA ASN A 33 -8.08 13.73 24.78
C ASN A 33 -9.46 14.01 25.42
N GLY A 34 -9.45 14.32 26.73
CA GLY A 34 -10.65 14.63 27.51
C GLY A 34 -11.27 16.00 27.23
N ALA A 35 -10.55 16.89 26.53
CA ALA A 35 -11.08 18.18 26.08
C ALA A 35 -12.13 18.03 24.97
N TYR A 36 -12.13 16.89 24.26
CA TYR A 36 -13.14 16.59 23.24
C TYR A 36 -14.20 15.65 23.81
N THR A 37 -15.46 16.03 23.62
CA THR A 37 -16.59 15.22 24.05
C THR A 37 -16.72 13.95 23.21
N THR A 38 -17.38 12.92 23.75
CA THR A 38 -17.69 11.71 22.98
C THR A 38 -18.47 12.04 21.72
N ALA A 39 -19.45 12.96 21.78
CA ALA A 39 -20.22 13.39 20.62
C ALA A 39 -19.33 14.03 19.53
N GLN A 40 -18.34 14.85 19.90
CA GLN A 40 -17.38 15.40 18.94
C GLN A 40 -16.55 14.28 18.28
N LYS A 41 -16.11 13.29 19.06
CA LYS A 41 -15.34 12.17 18.53
C LYS A 41 -16.19 11.30 17.58
N GLN A 42 -17.47 11.07 17.92
CA GLN A 42 -18.43 10.36 17.08
C GLN A 42 -18.77 11.14 15.78
N ALA A 43 -18.80 12.47 15.82
CA ALA A 43 -19.08 13.30 14.65
C ALA A 43 -17.89 13.43 13.70
N TYR A 44 -16.66 13.46 14.22
CA TYR A 44 -15.46 13.72 13.41
C TYR A 44 -14.66 12.47 13.03
N CYS A 45 -14.65 11.46 13.90
CA CYS A 45 -13.83 10.25 13.76
C CYS A 45 -14.58 8.97 14.18
N PRO A 46 -15.82 8.74 13.69
CA PRO A 46 -16.66 7.61 14.11
C PRO A 46 -16.02 6.23 13.87
N ASN A 47 -15.26 6.06 12.77
CA ASN A 47 -14.67 4.77 12.40
C ASN A 47 -13.25 4.61 12.95
N THR A 48 -12.51 5.71 13.11
CA THR A 48 -11.13 5.67 13.62
C THR A 48 -11.06 5.64 15.16
N CYS A 49 -11.96 6.35 15.88
CA CYS A 49 -11.97 6.34 17.34
C CYS A 49 -12.81 5.16 17.88
N LEU A 50 -12.26 3.95 17.86
CA LEU A 50 -12.98 2.71 18.23
C LEU A 50 -13.58 2.70 19.66
N ASN A 51 -13.15 3.59 20.54
CA ASN A 51 -13.62 3.71 21.93
C ASN A 51 -14.89 4.57 22.10
N VAL A 52 -15.47 5.11 21.02
CA VAL A 52 -16.61 6.05 21.11
C VAL A 52 -17.97 5.36 20.96
N GLY A 53 -18.01 4.02 20.95
CA GLY A 53 -19.26 3.25 20.86
C GLY A 53 -19.97 3.38 19.50
N CYS A 54 -19.30 3.90 18.48
CA CYS A 54 -19.75 3.77 17.10
C CYS A 54 -19.48 2.36 16.61
N VAL A 55 -20.49 1.75 15.99
CA VAL A 55 -20.26 0.55 15.20
C VAL A 55 -19.43 1.03 14.02
N ALA A 56 -18.11 0.85 14.10
CA ALA A 56 -17.27 0.99 12.93
C ALA A 56 -17.90 0.11 11.87
N THR A 57 -18.36 0.71 10.78
CA THR A 57 -18.74 -0.08 9.62
C THR A 57 -17.41 -0.64 9.15
N THR A 58 -17.06 -1.85 9.62
CA THR A 58 -15.90 -2.58 9.14
C THR A 58 -16.21 -2.87 7.69
N THR A 59 -15.84 -1.92 6.83
CA THR A 59 -15.75 -2.14 5.40
C THR A 59 -14.80 -3.31 5.31
N VAL A 60 -15.34 -4.48 5.02
CA VAL A 60 -14.53 -5.69 4.85
C VAL A 60 -13.58 -5.34 3.72
N ILE A 61 -12.34 -5.08 4.07
CA ILE A 61 -11.31 -4.77 3.10
C ILE A 61 -11.04 -6.08 2.36
N PRO A 62 -11.29 -6.15 1.04
CA PRO A 62 -11.06 -7.38 0.31
C PRO A 62 -9.59 -7.77 0.44
N THR A 63 -9.32 -9.03 0.73
CA THR A 63 -7.98 -9.61 0.71
C THR A 63 -7.72 -10.41 -0.57
N THR A 64 -8.76 -10.60 -1.39
CA THR A 64 -8.73 -11.32 -2.65
C THR A 64 -9.17 -10.41 -3.79
N ASP A 65 -8.74 -10.70 -5.01
CA ASP A 65 -9.20 -10.02 -6.21
C ASP A 65 -10.70 -10.19 -6.39
N ILE A 66 -11.42 -9.07 -6.50
CA ILE A 66 -12.86 -9.07 -6.81
C ILE A 66 -13.06 -9.09 -8.33
N ASN A 67 -12.12 -8.54 -9.10
CA ASN A 67 -12.20 -8.52 -10.56
C ASN A 67 -11.38 -9.65 -11.19
N ALA A 68 -12.02 -10.49 -12.01
CA ALA A 68 -11.35 -11.58 -12.73
C ALA A 68 -10.24 -11.11 -13.69
N ASN A 69 -10.22 -9.82 -14.07
CA ASN A 69 -9.23 -9.25 -14.98
C ASN A 69 -7.99 -8.69 -14.27
N CYS A 70 -7.84 -8.85 -12.95
CA CYS A 70 -6.73 -8.26 -12.21
C CYS A 70 -5.35 -8.63 -12.78
N ALA A 71 -5.13 -9.89 -13.14
CA ALA A 71 -3.88 -10.32 -13.79
C ALA A 71 -3.62 -9.56 -15.11
N ARG A 72 -4.64 -9.40 -15.95
CA ARG A 72 -4.53 -8.67 -17.22
C ARG A 72 -4.27 -7.18 -17.00
N PHE A 73 -4.94 -6.58 -16.02
CA PHE A 73 -4.77 -5.16 -15.70
C PHE A 73 -3.40 -4.85 -15.09
N ALA A 74 -2.87 -5.75 -14.26
CA ALA A 74 -1.53 -5.63 -13.71
C ALA A 74 -0.45 -5.82 -14.79
N ALA A 75 -0.66 -6.72 -15.75
CA ALA A 75 0.26 -7.00 -16.85
C ALA A 75 0.23 -5.95 -17.98
N ASN A 76 -0.68 -4.97 -17.95
CA ASN A 76 -0.79 -3.97 -19.01
C ASN A 76 0.46 -3.06 -19.04
N PRO A 77 1.23 -2.99 -20.14
CA PRO A 77 2.45 -2.21 -20.21
C PRO A 77 2.21 -0.69 -20.23
N THR A 78 1.03 -0.25 -20.72
CA THR A 78 0.69 1.16 -20.90
C THR A 78 0.03 1.72 -19.63
N PHE A 79 -0.90 0.96 -19.05
CA PHE A 79 -1.69 1.35 -17.88
C PHE A 79 -1.74 0.23 -16.83
N PRO A 80 -0.60 -0.08 -16.18
CA PRO A 80 -0.55 -1.12 -15.15
C PRO A 80 -1.38 -0.71 -13.93
N PHE A 81 -2.46 -1.43 -13.63
CA PHE A 81 -3.41 -1.05 -12.58
C PHE A 81 -2.77 -0.92 -11.20
N CYS A 82 -1.87 -1.83 -10.82
CA CYS A 82 -1.20 -1.77 -9.52
C CYS A 82 -0.21 -0.60 -9.40
N LEU A 83 0.28 -0.05 -10.51
CA LEU A 83 1.33 1.00 -10.54
C LEU A 83 0.85 2.36 -11.06
N ASN A 84 -0.44 2.50 -11.34
CA ASN A 84 -1.00 3.78 -11.75
C ASN A 84 -1.32 4.68 -10.54
N SER A 85 -1.95 5.81 -10.82
CA SER A 85 -2.31 6.86 -9.85
C SER A 85 -3.51 6.53 -8.94
N TYR A 86 -4.11 5.33 -9.02
CA TYR A 86 -5.17 4.95 -8.09
C TYR A 86 -4.66 4.87 -6.66
N THR A 87 -5.53 5.19 -5.71
CA THR A 87 -5.22 5.09 -4.28
C THR A 87 -5.06 3.63 -3.86
N ALA A 88 -4.33 3.39 -2.77
CA ALA A 88 -4.20 2.04 -2.21
C ALA A 88 -5.59 1.41 -1.93
N ALA A 89 -6.53 2.20 -1.42
CA ALA A 89 -7.91 1.76 -1.17
C ALA A 89 -8.64 1.36 -2.47
N GLN A 90 -8.48 2.13 -3.55
CA GLN A 90 -9.08 1.78 -4.86
C GLN A 90 -8.47 0.51 -5.44
N LYS A 91 -7.14 0.35 -5.33
CA LYS A 91 -6.45 -0.87 -5.76
C LYS A 91 -6.92 -2.08 -4.95
N GLN A 92 -7.05 -1.91 -3.64
CA GLN A 92 -7.50 -2.95 -2.71
C GLN A 92 -8.96 -3.33 -2.91
N ALA A 93 -9.82 -2.38 -3.27
CA ALA A 93 -11.23 -2.65 -3.56
C ALA A 93 -11.44 -3.48 -4.84
N VAL A 94 -10.46 -3.55 -5.75
CA VAL A 94 -10.62 -4.21 -7.05
C VAL A 94 -9.72 -5.43 -7.19
N CYS A 95 -8.43 -5.28 -6.86
CA CYS A 95 -7.37 -6.25 -7.08
C CYS A 95 -6.47 -6.41 -5.85
N ALA A 96 -7.06 -6.76 -4.71
CA ALA A 96 -6.35 -6.85 -3.44
C ALA A 96 -5.16 -7.83 -3.46
N SER A 97 -5.34 -9.03 -4.00
CA SER A 97 -4.28 -10.05 -4.01
C SER A 97 -3.25 -9.79 -5.10
N THR A 98 -3.71 -9.38 -6.30
CA THR A 98 -2.79 -9.09 -7.41
C THR A 98 -1.90 -7.88 -7.11
N CYS A 99 -2.44 -6.83 -6.48
CA CYS A 99 -1.71 -5.61 -6.14
C CYS A 99 -1.20 -5.59 -4.68
N ALA A 100 -1.18 -6.73 -3.97
CA ALA A 100 -0.83 -6.80 -2.56
C ALA A 100 0.58 -6.29 -2.23
N PHE A 101 1.47 -6.21 -3.23
CA PHE A 101 2.81 -5.64 -3.05
C PHE A 101 2.79 -4.10 -3.08
N GLU A 102 1.90 -3.53 -3.91
CA GLU A 102 1.76 -2.10 -4.14
C GLU A 102 0.75 -1.44 -3.17
N ILE A 103 -0.08 -2.24 -2.51
CA ILE A 103 -1.01 -1.85 -1.46
C ILE A 103 -0.37 -2.19 -0.11
N PRO A 104 -0.38 -1.26 0.85
CA PRO A 104 0.72 -0.30 1.15
C PRO A 104 2.13 -0.67 0.66
N PRO A 105 3.00 0.31 0.32
CA PRO A 105 4.38 0.00 0.04
C PRO A 105 5.03 -0.50 1.33
N ASN A 106 5.39 -1.79 1.36
CA ASN A 106 6.01 -2.49 2.49
C ASN A 106 7.42 -1.98 2.84
N GLY A 107 7.80 -0.78 2.40
CA GLY A 107 9.19 -0.29 2.39
C GLY A 107 10.06 -1.00 1.35
N ASP A 108 9.45 -1.85 0.51
CA ASP A 108 10.18 -2.79 -0.33
C ASP A 108 10.45 -2.27 -1.74
N CYS A 109 11.51 -2.82 -2.33
CA CYS A 109 11.94 -2.51 -3.68
C CYS A 109 11.44 -3.50 -4.71
N ALA A 110 11.02 -2.95 -5.85
CA ALA A 110 10.59 -3.73 -6.99
C ALA A 110 11.08 -3.10 -8.29
N VAL A 111 11.59 -3.96 -9.17
CA VAL A 111 11.86 -3.63 -10.57
C VAL A 111 10.76 -4.26 -11.41
N TYR A 112 10.18 -3.47 -12.31
CA TYR A 112 9.19 -3.92 -13.26
C TYR A 112 9.77 -3.86 -14.67
N SER A 113 9.70 -4.98 -15.37
CA SER A 113 10.14 -5.10 -16.75
C SER A 113 8.96 -5.39 -17.65
N VAL A 114 9.07 -5.02 -18.93
CA VAL A 114 8.18 -5.48 -19.98
C VAL A 114 8.88 -6.63 -20.70
N ILE A 115 8.23 -7.80 -20.69
CA ILE A 115 8.67 -9.04 -21.38
C ILE A 115 7.52 -9.42 -22.31
N ASN A 116 7.77 -9.55 -23.61
CA ASN A 116 6.73 -9.87 -24.61
C ASN A 116 5.49 -8.96 -24.53
N ASN A 117 5.73 -7.65 -24.35
CA ASN A 117 4.69 -6.63 -24.20
C ASN A 117 3.79 -6.80 -22.96
N ALA A 118 4.20 -7.59 -21.96
CA ALA A 118 3.53 -7.73 -20.68
C ALA A 118 4.42 -7.20 -19.55
N MET A 119 3.85 -6.39 -18.67
CA MET A 119 4.53 -5.94 -17.47
C MET A 119 4.67 -7.11 -16.49
N THR A 120 5.88 -7.32 -16.00
CA THR A 120 6.23 -8.38 -15.05
C THR A 120 7.04 -7.77 -13.92
N ARG A 121 6.63 -8.06 -12.68
CA ARG A 121 7.43 -7.72 -11.50
C ARG A 121 8.58 -8.72 -11.40
N GLN A 122 9.80 -8.21 -11.34
CA GLN A 122 10.97 -9.04 -11.09
C GLN A 122 10.99 -9.46 -9.63
N ALA A 123 11.56 -10.64 -9.34
CA ALA A 123 11.62 -11.16 -7.98
C ALA A 123 12.18 -10.10 -7.01
N PRO A 124 11.64 -10.00 -5.78
CA PRO A 124 12.05 -8.98 -4.82
C PRO A 124 13.56 -9.07 -4.63
N THR A 125 14.25 -8.00 -5.00
CA THR A 125 15.70 -7.88 -4.94
C THR A 125 16.15 -8.06 -3.51
N ASN A 126 16.84 -9.18 -3.26
CA ASN A 126 17.53 -9.62 -2.06
C ASN A 126 17.44 -8.67 -0.83
N ARG A 127 16.43 -8.87 0.02
CA ARG A 127 16.23 -8.08 1.25
C ARG A 127 17.28 -8.33 2.33
N THR A 128 18.05 -9.41 2.23
CA THR A 128 18.93 -9.88 3.31
C THR A 128 20.41 -9.79 3.01
N ASN A 129 20.83 -9.55 1.76
CA ASN A 129 22.22 -9.19 1.42
C ASN A 129 22.37 -8.82 -0.07
N PRO A 130 22.33 -7.54 -0.48
CA PRO A 130 22.31 -7.15 -1.90
C PRO A 130 23.62 -7.41 -2.68
N VAL A 131 24.56 -8.15 -2.11
CA VAL A 131 25.85 -8.51 -2.72
C VAL A 131 25.72 -9.35 -4.01
N THR A 132 24.56 -9.97 -4.25
CA THR A 132 24.31 -10.71 -5.48
C THR A 132 23.24 -10.00 -6.32
N ALA A 133 23.66 -9.50 -7.48
CA ALA A 133 22.73 -8.98 -8.49
C ALA A 133 21.78 -10.10 -8.94
N VAL A 134 20.47 -9.79 -8.97
CA VAL A 134 19.46 -10.71 -9.51
C VAL A 134 19.30 -10.38 -10.99
N ALA A 135 19.54 -11.37 -11.85
CA ALA A 135 19.34 -11.21 -13.28
C ALA A 135 17.85 -11.02 -13.60
N ILE A 136 17.55 -10.05 -14.47
CA ILE A 136 16.22 -9.90 -15.05
C ILE A 136 16.12 -10.94 -16.18
N THR A 137 15.49 -12.06 -15.89
CA THR A 137 15.34 -13.16 -16.85
C THR A 137 13.99 -13.08 -17.58
N GLY A 138 13.99 -13.21 -18.90
CA GLY A 138 12.78 -13.29 -19.72
C GLY A 138 13.10 -13.80 -21.12
N ALA A 139 12.22 -14.62 -21.69
CA ALA A 139 12.31 -15.00 -23.10
C ALA A 139 11.86 -13.80 -23.96
N GLY A 140 12.74 -13.32 -24.84
CA GLY A 140 12.47 -12.21 -25.77
C GLY A 140 13.07 -10.87 -25.32
N THR A 141 12.63 -9.78 -25.95
CA THR A 141 13.11 -8.43 -25.64
C THR A 141 12.62 -8.00 -24.25
N VAL A 142 13.55 -7.86 -23.32
CA VAL A 142 13.29 -7.37 -21.96
C VAL A 142 13.64 -5.90 -21.88
N ARG A 143 12.72 -5.08 -21.34
CA ARG A 143 12.97 -3.66 -21.05
C ARG A 143 12.59 -3.35 -19.62
N VAL A 144 13.49 -2.74 -18.85
CA VAL A 144 13.12 -2.14 -17.57
C VAL A 144 12.17 -0.98 -17.85
N SER A 145 10.97 -1.01 -17.25
CA SER A 145 9.93 -0.02 -17.49
C SER A 145 9.74 0.89 -16.29
N ARG A 146 9.72 0.33 -15.08
CA ARG A 146 9.51 1.09 -13.83
C ARG A 146 10.34 0.51 -12.71
N VAL A 147 10.74 1.36 -11.78
CA VAL A 147 11.37 0.94 -10.53
C VAL A 147 10.71 1.66 -9.37
N SER A 148 10.36 0.90 -8.34
CA SER A 148 9.88 1.42 -7.06
C SER A 148 10.99 1.24 -6.03
N VAL A 149 11.50 2.34 -5.49
CA VAL A 149 12.57 2.35 -4.49
C VAL A 149 11.98 2.89 -3.18
N GLY A 150 11.86 2.00 -2.18
CA GLY A 150 11.48 2.41 -0.83
C GLY A 150 12.58 3.26 -0.17
N PRO A 151 12.26 3.99 0.91
CA PRO A 151 13.20 4.91 1.58
C PRO A 151 14.45 4.22 2.14
N THR A 152 14.41 2.91 2.38
CA THR A 152 15.52 2.10 2.91
C THR A 152 16.25 1.30 1.84
N CYS A 153 15.93 1.49 0.57
CA CYS A 153 16.52 0.72 -0.52
C CYS A 153 17.57 1.50 -1.31
N THR A 154 18.52 0.76 -1.88
CA THR A 154 19.40 1.24 -2.94
C THR A 154 19.18 0.40 -4.20
N LEU A 155 19.10 1.04 -5.37
CA LEU A 155 19.02 0.38 -6.66
C LEU A 155 20.36 0.50 -7.38
N ALA A 156 20.90 -0.62 -7.86
CA ALA A 156 22.00 -0.65 -8.81
C ALA A 156 21.56 -1.44 -10.05
N LEU A 157 21.79 -0.89 -11.25
CA LEU A 157 21.49 -1.52 -12.53
C LEU A 157 22.81 -1.79 -13.27
N PHE A 158 22.94 -2.98 -13.85
CA PHE A 158 24.13 -3.42 -14.56
C PHE A 158 23.75 -3.85 -15.98
N THR A 159 24.64 -3.59 -16.96
CA THR A 159 24.43 -3.92 -18.38
C THR A 159 24.77 -5.38 -18.72
N GLN A 160 25.47 -6.08 -17.82
CA GLN A 160 25.72 -7.53 -17.89
C GLN A 160 25.23 -8.17 -16.59
N ALA A 161 24.89 -9.47 -16.62
CA ALA A 161 24.64 -10.24 -15.41
C ALA A 161 25.93 -10.21 -14.57
N SER A 162 26.02 -9.27 -13.62
CA SER A 162 27.28 -9.04 -12.92
C SER A 162 27.62 -10.31 -12.14
N THR A 163 28.79 -10.89 -12.41
CA THR A 163 29.50 -11.67 -11.40
C THR A 163 29.71 -10.74 -10.20
N ALA A 164 28.82 -10.85 -9.20
CA ALA A 164 28.84 -10.18 -7.90
C ALA A 164 29.75 -8.94 -7.81
N VAL A 165 29.20 -7.75 -8.12
CA VAL A 165 29.87 -6.51 -7.70
C VAL A 165 29.79 -6.45 -6.18
N ILE A 166 30.91 -6.72 -5.52
CA ILE A 166 31.07 -6.44 -4.10
C ILE A 166 30.91 -4.93 -3.95
N VAL A 167 29.76 -4.50 -3.42
CA VAL A 167 29.54 -3.09 -3.05
C VAL A 167 30.47 -2.79 -1.88
N GLY A 168 31.66 -2.28 -2.20
CA GLY A 168 32.68 -2.05 -1.19
C GLY A 168 34.09 -1.77 -1.71
N THR A 169 34.27 -1.13 -2.86
CA THR A 169 35.44 -0.26 -3.13
C THR A 169 35.20 0.53 -4.41
N THR A 170 35.10 1.85 -4.28
CA THR A 170 35.21 2.78 -5.40
C THR A 170 36.59 2.67 -6.02
N THR A 171 36.68 2.21 -7.27
CA THR A 171 37.78 2.61 -8.16
C THR A 171 37.26 2.74 -9.58
N ALA A 172 37.23 4.02 -9.99
CA ALA A 172 37.39 4.61 -11.33
C ALA A 172 36.63 4.05 -12.54
N ALA A 173 36.17 5.03 -13.32
CA ALA A 173 35.50 4.93 -14.61
C ALA A 173 36.30 4.17 -15.67
N ASP A 174 35.59 3.54 -16.60
CA ASP A 174 36.07 3.35 -17.97
C ASP A 174 35.15 4.10 -18.93
N THR A 175 35.77 5.00 -19.68
CA THR A 175 35.28 5.73 -20.86
C THR A 175 35.13 4.83 -22.07
#